data_AF-A0AAT9QL32-F1
#
_entry.id   AF-A0AAT9QL32-F1
#
_cell.length_a   1.000
_cell.length_b   1.000
_cell.length_c   1.000
_cell.angle_alpha   90.00
_cell.angle_beta   90.00
_cell.angle_gamma   90.00
#
_symmetry.space_group_name_H-M   'P 1'
#
loop_
_entity.id
_entity.type
_entity.pdbx_description
1 polymer ?
#
loop_
_entity_poly.entity_id
_entity_poly.type
_entity_poly.pdbx_seq_one_letter_code
_entity_poly.pdbx_strand_id
1 'polypeptide(L)'
;MAARFRKGVASTVDPATGLARDYDVLAQEWIGTETVSGFAPLVAGGDPALLAAQRELLAGPRWMGFPGLRFALPPSTSPASEAFRPRTYWRGPVWPFLNLLLGWACARDGEDALLETLRSASLEQLSDLQFGEYYEPFTGEPLGSLSQAWTAAAALEWAGSTPGNPTGK
;
A
#
# COMPACT_ATOMS: atom_id res chain seq x y z
N MET A 1 -17.37 2.04 18.23
CA MET A 1 -16.56 3.10 17.60
C MET A 1 -15.99 2.67 16.25
N ALA A 2 -15.27 1.53 16.15
CA ALA A 2 -14.68 1.04 14.89
C ALA A 2 -15.67 0.93 13.70
N ALA A 3 -16.89 0.42 13.93
CA ALA A 3 -17.91 0.31 12.88
C ALA A 3 -18.31 1.66 12.25
N ARG A 4 -18.28 2.76 13.03
CA ARG A 4 -18.61 4.11 12.53
C ARG A 4 -17.57 4.59 11.52
N PHE A 5 -16.29 4.47 11.87
CA PHE A 5 -15.19 4.89 10.99
C PHE A 5 -15.10 4.03 9.74
N ARG A 6 -15.35 2.73 9.86
CA ARG A 6 -15.43 1.82 8.72
C ARG A 6 -16.50 2.23 7.71
N LYS A 7 -17.71 2.52 8.20
CA LYS A 7 -18.81 3.04 7.36
C LYS A 7 -18.46 4.39 6.74
N GLY A 8 -17.77 5.25 7.49
CA GLY A 8 -17.27 6.54 6.99
C GLY A 8 -16.32 6.35 5.80
N VAL A 9 -15.27 5.54 5.96
CA VAL A 9 -14.30 5.23 4.89
C VAL A 9 -15.00 4.63 3.66
N ALA A 10 -15.88 3.64 3.84
CA ALA A 10 -16.62 3.05 2.72
C ALA A 10 -17.49 4.08 1.97
N SER A 11 -18.02 5.10 2.66
CA SER A 11 -18.85 6.14 2.04
C SER A 11 -18.07 7.15 1.20
N THR A 12 -16.73 7.19 1.29
CA THR A 12 -15.91 8.12 0.49
C THR A 12 -15.46 7.55 -0.85
N VAL A 13 -15.70 6.25 -1.07
CA VAL A 13 -15.33 5.54 -2.31
C VAL A 13 -16.02 6.19 -3.50
N ASP A 14 -15.21 6.58 -4.48
CA ASP A 14 -15.69 7.11 -5.75
C ASP A 14 -16.27 5.96 -6.60
N PRO A 15 -17.54 6.03 -7.03
CA PRO A 15 -18.10 4.99 -7.90
C PRO A 15 -17.43 4.91 -9.28
N ALA A 16 -16.77 5.96 -9.75
CA ALA A 16 -16.11 5.97 -11.05
C ALA A 16 -14.71 5.32 -11.01
N THR A 17 -13.93 5.60 -9.96
CA THR A 17 -12.53 5.12 -9.86
C THR A 17 -12.38 3.92 -8.94
N GLY A 18 -13.34 3.70 -8.04
CA GLY A 18 -13.25 2.71 -6.97
C GLY A 18 -12.33 3.11 -5.82
N LEU A 19 -11.64 4.25 -5.85
CA LEU A 19 -10.75 4.69 -4.76
C LEU A 19 -11.52 5.47 -3.69
N ALA A 20 -11.16 5.27 -2.42
CA ALA A 20 -11.58 6.16 -1.35
C ALA A 20 -11.03 7.58 -1.56
N ARG A 21 -11.83 8.59 -1.24
CA ARG A 21 -11.47 10.00 -1.39
C ARG A 21 -11.30 10.67 -0.05
N ASP A 22 -10.41 11.64 0.00
CA ASP A 22 -10.36 12.61 1.08
C ASP A 22 -11.43 13.70 0.85
N TYR A 23 -11.77 14.47 1.87
CA TYR A 23 -12.77 15.53 1.78
C TYR A 23 -12.21 16.85 2.31
N ASP A 24 -12.24 17.88 1.48
CA ASP A 24 -11.93 19.24 1.91
C ASP A 24 -13.17 19.86 2.57
N VAL A 25 -13.09 20.08 3.88
CA VAL A 25 -14.19 20.66 4.66
C VAL A 25 -14.34 22.17 4.43
N LEU A 26 -13.30 22.87 4.01
CA LEU A 26 -13.38 24.31 3.74
C LEU A 26 -13.99 24.56 2.36
N ALA A 27 -13.50 23.82 1.35
CA ALA A 27 -14.00 23.92 -0.02
C ALA A 27 -15.29 23.11 -0.25
N GLN A 28 -15.67 22.21 0.67
CA GLN A 28 -16.83 21.33 0.58
C GLN A 28 -16.79 20.45 -0.67
N GLU A 29 -15.62 19.88 -0.96
CA GLU A 29 -15.38 19.07 -2.15
C GLU A 29 -14.60 17.79 -1.86
N TRP A 30 -14.78 16.79 -2.73
CA TRP A 30 -14.02 15.56 -2.68
C TRP A 30 -12.66 15.71 -3.36
N ILE A 31 -11.61 15.18 -2.73
CA ILE A 31 -10.26 15.12 -3.27
C ILE A 31 -10.04 13.71 -3.84
N GLY A 32 -10.01 13.60 -5.17
CA GLY A 32 -9.88 12.34 -5.91
C GLY A 32 -8.47 12.06 -6.44
N THR A 33 -7.42 12.28 -5.65
CA THR A 33 -6.05 12.00 -6.09
C THR A 33 -5.75 10.50 -6.12
N GLU A 34 -5.05 10.03 -7.15
CA GLU A 34 -4.62 8.62 -7.28
C GLU A 34 -3.40 8.31 -6.40
N THR A 35 -3.60 8.40 -5.09
CA THR A 35 -2.62 8.07 -4.05
C THR A 35 -2.99 6.78 -3.33
N VAL A 36 -2.00 6.13 -2.73
CA VAL A 36 -2.20 4.85 -2.02
C VAL A 36 -3.22 4.94 -0.86
N SER A 37 -3.50 6.15 -0.36
CA SER A 37 -4.60 6.42 0.59
C SER A 37 -5.97 5.99 0.08
N GLY A 38 -6.17 5.93 -1.25
CA GLY A 38 -7.42 5.46 -1.85
C GLY A 38 -7.75 4.01 -1.50
N PHE A 39 -6.77 3.22 -1.05
CA PHE A 39 -6.93 1.87 -0.53
C PHE A 39 -7.22 1.80 0.97
N ALA A 40 -7.56 2.92 1.62
CA ALA A 40 -8.00 2.95 3.01
C ALA A 40 -9.06 1.89 3.40
N PRO A 41 -10.01 1.48 2.52
CA PRO A 41 -10.94 0.40 2.86
C PRO A 41 -10.26 -0.92 3.21
N LEU A 42 -9.13 -1.26 2.56
CA LEU A 42 -8.36 -2.47 2.88
C LEU A 42 -7.90 -2.47 4.35
N VAL A 43 -7.42 -1.32 4.84
CA VAL A 43 -6.97 -1.19 6.24
C VAL A 43 -8.16 -1.11 7.20
N ALA A 44 -9.21 -0.38 6.87
CA ALA A 44 -10.40 -0.23 7.72
C ALA A 44 -11.23 -1.52 7.86
N GLY A 45 -11.07 -2.45 6.92
CA GLY A 45 -11.96 -3.58 6.71
C GLY A 45 -13.35 -3.12 6.23
N GLY A 46 -14.26 -4.04 5.99
CA GLY A 46 -15.51 -3.65 5.34
C GLY A 46 -16.33 -4.79 4.80
N ASP A 47 -17.26 -4.39 3.94
CA ASP A 47 -17.99 -5.27 3.06
C ASP A 47 -17.01 -6.12 2.22
N PRO A 48 -17.13 -7.45 2.19
CA PRO A 48 -16.20 -8.31 1.46
C PRO A 48 -16.09 -8.00 -0.03
N ALA A 49 -17.17 -7.59 -0.69
CA ALA A 49 -17.16 -7.28 -2.12
C ALA A 49 -16.39 -5.97 -2.40
N LEU A 50 -16.56 -4.96 -1.54
CA LEU A 50 -15.74 -3.75 -1.59
C LEU A 50 -14.25 -4.09 -1.44
N LEU A 51 -13.89 -4.91 -0.46
CA LEU A 51 -12.49 -5.26 -0.22
C LEU A 51 -11.90 -6.07 -1.38
N ALA A 52 -12.67 -6.97 -1.98
CA ALA A 52 -12.26 -7.71 -3.17
C ALA A 52 -11.97 -6.77 -4.35
N ALA A 53 -12.88 -5.83 -4.63
CA ALA A 53 -12.68 -4.83 -5.69
C ALA A 53 -11.44 -3.95 -5.45
N GLN A 54 -11.16 -3.58 -4.18
CA GLN A 54 -9.97 -2.83 -3.82
C GLN A 54 -8.67 -3.60 -4.08
N ARG A 55 -8.66 -4.92 -3.80
CA ARG A 55 -7.50 -5.78 -4.08
C ARG A 55 -7.26 -5.94 -5.58
N GLU A 56 -8.31 -6.13 -6.36
CA GLU A 56 -8.21 -6.18 -7.82
C GLU A 56 -7.63 -4.87 -8.38
N LEU A 57 -8.10 -3.73 -7.88
CA LEU A 57 -7.58 -2.42 -8.27
C LEU A 57 -6.10 -2.25 -7.88
N LEU A 58 -5.72 -2.63 -6.66
CA LEU A 58 -4.35 -2.55 -6.15
C LEU A 58 -3.37 -3.43 -6.95
N ALA A 59 -3.80 -4.64 -7.32
CA ALA A 59 -3.03 -5.56 -8.15
C ALA A 59 -2.98 -5.12 -9.64
N GLY A 60 -3.84 -4.18 -10.04
CA GLY A 60 -4.03 -3.77 -11.42
C GLY A 60 -2.89 -2.94 -12.03
N PRO A 61 -3.02 -2.62 -13.34
CA PRO A 61 -1.95 -2.02 -14.14
C PRO A 61 -1.66 -0.54 -13.83
N ARG A 62 -2.43 0.10 -12.94
CA ARG A 62 -2.16 1.47 -12.46
C ARG A 62 -1.36 1.47 -11.15
N TRP A 63 -1.12 0.30 -10.54
CA TRP A 63 -0.54 0.14 -9.21
C TRP A 63 0.51 -0.96 -9.22
N MET A 64 0.35 -2.06 -8.47
CA MET A 64 1.37 -3.12 -8.37
C MET A 64 1.68 -3.78 -9.72
N GLY A 65 0.71 -3.82 -10.63
CA GLY A 65 0.88 -4.36 -11.98
C GLY A 65 1.35 -3.35 -13.03
N PHE A 66 1.75 -2.14 -12.63
CA PHE A 66 2.19 -1.12 -13.60
C PHE A 66 3.46 -1.58 -14.35
N PRO A 67 3.48 -1.51 -15.70
CA PRO A 67 4.63 -1.96 -16.48
C PRO A 67 5.93 -1.24 -16.10
N GLY A 68 6.98 -2.02 -15.84
CA GLY A 68 8.32 -1.50 -15.57
C GLY A 68 8.64 -1.26 -14.10
N LEU A 69 7.68 -1.45 -13.17
CA LEU A 69 8.01 -1.46 -11.74
C LEU A 69 9.08 -2.51 -11.44
N ARG A 70 10.03 -2.15 -10.57
CA ARG A 70 11.11 -3.05 -10.16
C ARG A 70 10.60 -4.24 -9.37
N PHE A 71 9.64 -3.98 -8.48
CA PHE A 71 9.01 -4.96 -7.61
C PHE A 71 7.50 -4.76 -7.67
N ALA A 72 6.72 -5.83 -7.51
CA ALA A 72 5.26 -5.78 -7.47
C ALA A 72 4.75 -5.19 -6.14
N LEU A 73 5.06 -3.91 -5.90
CA LEU A 73 4.74 -3.17 -4.67
C LEU A 73 4.07 -1.84 -5.04
N PRO A 74 3.08 -1.37 -4.27
CA PRO A 74 2.34 -0.16 -4.60
C PRO A 74 3.18 1.10 -4.40
N PRO A 75 3.33 1.93 -5.44
CA PRO A 75 3.85 3.29 -5.33
C PRO A 75 2.92 4.17 -4.47
N SER A 76 3.47 5.17 -3.76
CA SER A 76 2.65 6.10 -2.94
C SER A 76 1.65 6.93 -3.74
N THR A 77 1.95 7.16 -5.02
CA THR A 77 1.08 7.76 -6.03
C THR A 77 1.12 6.88 -7.27
N SER A 78 -0.02 6.61 -7.92
CA SER A 78 -0.08 5.78 -9.12
C SER A 78 0.91 6.28 -10.19
N PRO A 79 1.75 5.42 -10.78
CA PRO A 79 2.64 5.82 -11.89
C PRO A 79 1.89 6.31 -13.13
N ALA A 80 0.60 6.01 -13.25
CA ALA A 80 -0.26 6.47 -14.33
C ALA A 80 -0.90 7.85 -14.05
N SER A 81 -0.63 8.44 -12.88
CA SER A 81 -1.13 9.76 -12.50
C SER A 81 -0.18 10.87 -12.94
N GLU A 82 -0.71 12.01 -13.38
CA GLU A 82 0.09 13.21 -13.71
C GLU A 82 0.85 13.77 -12.49
N ALA A 83 0.37 13.49 -11.29
CA ALA A 83 1.00 13.92 -10.03
C ALA A 83 2.24 13.10 -9.66
N PHE A 84 2.47 11.97 -10.35
CA PHE A 84 3.54 11.03 -10.04
C PHE A 84 4.93 11.64 -10.24
N ARG A 85 5.77 11.51 -9.22
CA ARG A 85 7.17 11.92 -9.19
C ARG A 85 7.97 10.81 -8.51
N PRO A 86 8.78 10.02 -9.24
CA PRO A 86 9.32 8.76 -8.76
C PRO A 86 10.29 8.88 -7.58
N ARG A 87 10.86 10.07 -7.35
CA ARG A 87 11.86 10.34 -6.30
C ARG A 87 11.39 11.34 -5.26
N THR A 88 10.16 11.83 -5.35
CA THR A 88 9.67 12.94 -4.53
C THR A 88 8.78 12.42 -3.40
N TYR A 89 9.41 11.85 -2.37
CA TYR A 89 8.76 11.52 -1.09
C TYR A 89 7.40 10.79 -1.25
N TRP A 90 6.28 11.39 -0.85
CA TRP A 90 4.94 10.80 -0.95
C TRP A 90 4.29 10.84 -2.35
N ARG A 91 4.99 11.36 -3.36
CA ARG A 91 4.44 11.57 -4.71
C ARG A 91 4.78 10.45 -5.70
N GLY A 92 5.24 9.29 -5.26
CA GLY A 92 5.63 8.24 -6.19
C GLY A 92 6.41 7.08 -5.57
N PRO A 93 7.45 7.31 -4.77
CA PRO A 93 8.21 6.23 -4.13
C PRO A 93 7.38 5.14 -3.46
N VAL A 94 7.93 3.93 -3.40
CA VAL A 94 7.40 2.78 -2.66
C VAL A 94 7.88 2.83 -1.21
N TRP A 95 6.98 2.56 -0.26
CA TRP A 95 7.26 2.68 1.17
C TRP A 95 7.16 1.32 1.87
N PRO A 96 8.26 0.77 2.40
CA PRO A 96 8.28 -0.57 3.01
C PRO A 96 7.23 -0.77 4.12
N PHE A 97 6.99 0.24 4.96
CA PHE A 97 6.00 0.13 6.03
C PHE A 97 4.55 0.06 5.52
N LEU A 98 4.25 0.69 4.37
CA LEU A 98 2.92 0.60 3.76
C LEU A 98 2.68 -0.78 3.17
N ASN A 99 3.70 -1.37 2.55
CA ASN A 99 3.63 -2.73 2.06
C ASN A 99 3.30 -3.70 3.20
N LEU A 100 3.95 -3.52 4.36
CA LEU A 100 3.64 -4.28 5.57
C LEU A 100 2.21 -4.06 6.05
N LEU A 101 1.74 -2.81 6.11
CA LEU A 101 0.37 -2.50 6.54
C LEU A 101 -0.70 -3.14 5.63
N LEU A 102 -0.48 -3.11 4.31
CA LEU A 102 -1.36 -3.76 3.34
C LEU A 102 -1.27 -5.29 3.47
N GLY A 103 -0.09 -5.82 3.70
CA GLY A 103 0.14 -7.23 4.01
C GLY A 103 -0.64 -7.69 5.24
N TRP A 104 -0.54 -6.94 6.35
CA TRP A 104 -1.31 -7.19 7.57
C TRP A 104 -2.82 -7.20 7.30
N ALA A 105 -3.32 -6.27 6.48
CA ALA A 105 -4.73 -6.25 6.09
C ALA A 105 -5.12 -7.50 5.28
N CYS A 106 -4.26 -7.96 4.38
CA CYS A 106 -4.48 -9.20 3.63
C CYS A 106 -4.52 -10.42 4.56
N ALA A 107 -3.58 -10.54 5.50
CA ALA A 107 -3.54 -11.62 6.48
C ALA A 107 -4.80 -11.64 7.36
N ARG A 108 -5.24 -10.47 7.82
CA ARG A 108 -6.50 -10.33 8.60
C ARG A 108 -7.71 -10.82 7.82
N ASP A 109 -7.76 -10.55 6.52
CA ASP A 109 -8.90 -10.85 5.66
C ASP A 109 -8.82 -12.25 5.00
N GLY A 110 -7.73 -13.00 5.22
CA GLY A 110 -7.52 -14.33 4.65
C GLY A 110 -7.07 -14.32 3.18
N GLU A 111 -6.44 -13.24 2.73
CA GLU A 111 -6.08 -12.99 1.33
C GLU A 111 -4.63 -13.40 1.05
N ASP A 112 -4.38 -14.71 1.11
CA ASP A 112 -3.03 -15.29 1.12
C ASP A 112 -2.21 -15.00 -0.15
N ALA A 113 -2.85 -14.95 -1.33
CA ALA A 113 -2.13 -14.75 -2.59
C ALA A 113 -1.53 -13.33 -2.70
N LEU A 114 -2.29 -12.30 -2.30
CA LEU A 114 -1.80 -10.92 -2.31
C LEU A 114 -0.80 -10.69 -1.16
N LEU A 115 -1.05 -11.30 0.00
CA LEU A 115 -0.11 -11.32 1.12
C LEU A 115 1.27 -11.85 0.69
N GLU A 116 1.31 -13.01 0.04
CA GLU A 116 2.57 -13.61 -0.41
C GLU A 116 3.28 -12.75 -1.47
N THR A 117 2.51 -12.14 -2.38
CA THR A 117 3.07 -11.19 -3.37
C THR A 117 3.76 -10.02 -2.68
N LEU A 118 3.08 -9.36 -1.73
CA LEU A 118 3.63 -8.22 -0.98
C LEU A 118 4.85 -8.63 -0.15
N ARG A 119 4.79 -9.79 0.51
CA ARG A 119 5.88 -10.34 1.33
C ARG A 119 7.12 -10.62 0.47
N SER A 120 6.99 -11.43 -0.57
CA SER A 120 8.09 -11.82 -1.44
C SER A 120 8.74 -10.61 -2.12
N ALA A 121 7.93 -9.69 -2.68
CA ALA A 121 8.44 -8.48 -3.32
C ALA A 121 9.10 -7.52 -2.31
N SER A 122 8.59 -7.43 -1.07
CA SER A 122 9.22 -6.61 -0.02
C SER A 122 10.55 -7.19 0.43
N LEU A 123 10.66 -8.51 0.61
CA LEU A 123 11.92 -9.17 0.96
C LEU A 123 12.96 -9.01 -0.15
N GLU A 124 12.55 -9.05 -1.42
CA GLU A 124 13.43 -8.77 -2.55
C GLU A 124 13.89 -7.31 -2.57
N GLN A 125 12.98 -6.34 -2.36
CA GLN A 125 13.35 -4.93 -2.25
C GLN A 125 14.36 -4.66 -1.13
N LEU A 126 14.19 -5.32 0.01
CA LEU A 126 15.00 -5.11 1.21
C LEU A 126 16.29 -5.96 1.24
N SER A 127 16.56 -6.74 0.18
CA SER A 127 17.78 -7.55 0.10
C SER A 127 19.06 -6.71 -0.10
N ASP A 128 18.92 -5.42 -0.37
CA ASP A 128 20.03 -4.46 -0.44
C ASP A 128 20.63 -4.12 0.95
N LEU A 129 19.93 -4.48 2.02
CA LEU A 129 20.27 -4.25 3.42
C LEU A 129 20.51 -2.76 3.76
N GLN A 130 20.02 -1.83 2.92
CA GLN A 130 20.15 -0.39 3.16
C GLN A 130 19.04 0.13 4.08
N PHE A 131 17.90 -0.55 4.11
CA PHE A 131 16.70 -0.18 4.87
C PHE A 131 16.32 1.29 4.63
N GLY A 132 16.19 1.66 3.35
CA GLY A 132 15.78 2.99 2.93
C GLY A 132 14.40 3.36 3.45
N GLU A 133 14.17 4.66 3.64
CA GLU A 133 12.88 5.18 4.09
C GLU A 133 11.79 4.91 3.04
N TYR A 134 12.13 5.09 1.78
CA TYR A 134 11.33 4.78 0.61
C TYR A 134 12.24 4.45 -0.57
N TYR A 135 11.69 3.82 -1.60
CA TYR A 135 12.45 3.29 -2.74
C TYR A 135 11.93 3.85 -4.05
N GLU A 136 12.83 4.13 -4.98
CA GLU A 136 12.47 4.51 -6.35
C GLU A 136 11.77 3.31 -7.02
N PRO A 137 10.56 3.51 -7.60
CA PRO A 137 9.67 2.40 -7.99
C PRO A 137 10.14 1.57 -9.20
N PHE A 138 11.00 2.11 -10.06
CA PHE A 138 11.46 1.47 -11.30
C PHE A 138 12.90 0.94 -11.23
N THR A 139 13.76 1.59 -10.44
CA THR A 139 15.16 1.17 -10.27
C THR A 139 15.36 0.35 -9.00
N GLY A 140 14.50 0.54 -7.99
CA GLY A 140 14.70 -0.03 -6.66
C GLY A 140 15.80 0.66 -5.86
N GLU A 141 16.24 1.87 -6.26
CA GLU A 141 17.21 2.65 -5.50
C GLU A 141 16.62 3.06 -4.14
N PRO A 142 17.30 2.82 -3.00
CA PRO A 142 16.88 3.33 -1.71
C PRO A 142 17.06 4.85 -1.66
N LEU A 143 16.03 5.55 -1.19
CA LEU A 143 15.95 7.00 -1.08
C LEU A 143 15.60 7.43 0.36
N GLY A 144 15.70 8.73 0.62
CA GLY A 144 15.43 9.30 1.95
C GLY A 144 16.50 8.93 2.96
N SER A 145 16.10 8.75 4.22
CA SER A 145 17.02 8.23 5.24
C SER A 145 17.32 6.75 5.01
N LEU A 146 18.58 6.37 5.16
CA LEU A 146 18.99 4.96 5.25
C LEU A 146 18.90 4.49 6.71
N SER A 147 19.00 3.17 6.92
CA SER A 147 18.90 2.56 8.26
C SER A 147 17.63 2.96 9.01
N GLN A 148 16.53 3.13 8.28
CA GLN A 148 15.27 3.63 8.82
C GLN A 148 14.63 2.58 9.74
N ALA A 149 14.36 2.95 10.99
CA ALA A 149 13.94 2.01 12.03
C ALA A 149 12.65 1.24 11.67
N TRP A 150 11.65 1.91 11.07
CA TRP A 150 10.42 1.24 10.63
C TRP A 150 10.64 0.31 9.43
N THR A 151 11.66 0.54 8.62
CA THR A 151 11.97 -0.30 7.47
C THR A 151 12.66 -1.57 7.95
N ALA A 152 13.58 -1.45 8.91
CA ALA A 152 14.17 -2.59 9.61
C ALA A 152 13.10 -3.41 10.34
N ALA A 153 12.14 -2.76 11.02
CA ALA A 153 11.02 -3.45 11.66
C ALA A 153 10.15 -4.22 10.65
N ALA A 154 9.85 -3.62 9.48
CA ALA A 154 9.12 -4.31 8.42
C ALA A 154 9.90 -5.51 7.86
N ALA A 155 11.22 -5.38 7.70
CA ALA A 155 12.07 -6.49 7.29
C ALA A 155 12.04 -7.65 8.29
N LEU A 156 12.09 -7.35 9.59
CA LEU A 156 12.01 -8.34 10.66
C LEU A 156 10.66 -9.05 10.67
N GLU A 157 9.56 -8.30 10.54
CA GLU A 157 8.22 -8.87 10.48
C GLU A 157 8.12 -9.82 9.28
N TRP A 158 8.50 -9.37 8.09
CA TRP A 158 8.49 -10.21 6.90
C TRP A 158 9.39 -11.44 7.01
N ALA A 159 10.58 -11.33 7.57
CA ALA A 159 11.45 -12.48 7.77
C ALA A 159 10.90 -13.47 8.82
N GLY A 160 10.20 -12.96 9.84
CA GLY A 160 9.67 -13.75 10.95
C GLY A 160 8.32 -14.44 10.70
N SER A 161 7.49 -13.92 9.79
CA SER A 161 6.16 -14.48 9.52
C SER A 161 6.24 -15.77 8.65
N THR A 162 6.46 -16.94 9.23
CA THR A 162 6.29 -18.21 8.49
C THR A 162 4.81 -18.49 8.22
N PRO A 163 4.41 -19.04 7.05
CA PRO A 163 3.03 -19.44 6.80
C PRO A 163 2.51 -20.38 7.90
N GLY A 164 1.44 -19.97 8.59
CA GLY A 164 0.78 -20.75 9.65
C GLY A 164 0.98 -20.27 11.09
N ASN A 165 1.73 -19.20 11.34
CA ASN A 165 1.78 -18.57 12.67
C ASN A 165 1.27 -17.11 12.62
N PRO A 166 -0.05 -16.87 12.78
CA PRO A 166 -0.64 -15.54 12.73
C PRO A 166 -0.30 -14.67 13.96
N THR A 167 0.54 -15.15 14.85
CA THR A 167 0.90 -14.49 16.11
C THR A 167 2.41 -14.40 16.24
N GLY A 168 2.99 -13.37 15.63
CA GLY A 168 4.17 -12.69 16.18
C GLY A 168 3.79 -11.96 17.47
N LYS A 169 3.24 -12.72 18.44
CA LYS A 169 2.89 -12.47 19.85
C LYS A 169 1.70 -13.33 20.27
#